data_AF-A0A2U1CDC7-F1
#
_entry.id   AF-A0A2U1CDC7-F1
#
_cell.length_a   1.000
_cell.length_b   1.000
_cell.length_c   1.000
_cell.angle_alpha   90.00
_cell.angle_beta   90.00
_cell.angle_gamma   90.00
#
_symmetry.space_group_name_H-M   'P 1'
#
loop_
_entity.id
_entity.type
_entity.pdbx_description
1 polymer ?
#
loop_
_entity_poly.entity_id
_entity_poly.type
_entity_poly.pdbx_seq_one_letter_code
_entity_poly.pdbx_strand_id
1 'polypeptide(L)'
;MLKGGKVSVRRLLLRPTLLEFCRTHLIFTAAGALFTVLTGLVTTVFHLSETIMKAAPPDWSNASKTSLGTLPVLLPLLLCLAAYLPAGRLVRLRNGWARPEVPDALVLLLAPAAAFWVLVGLGALIPHGYGLTIAAALLNSPAYGLFTLYMVTTGWGITAPPWAGYVGALVSGLLPPLLYLIGSYLPIRALDEAEENVEI
;
A
#
# COMPACT_ATOMS: atom_id res chain seq x y z
N MET A 1 -16.90 12.62 22.97
CA MET A 1 -17.16 12.37 24.41
C MET A 1 -17.08 10.87 24.66
N LEU A 2 -15.99 10.40 25.25
CA LEU A 2 -15.94 9.04 25.83
C LEU A 2 -16.14 9.24 27.34
N LYS A 3 -17.36 8.97 27.81
CA LYS A 3 -17.72 9.01 29.23
C LYS A 3 -17.07 7.82 29.94
N GLY A 4 -16.13 8.10 30.84
CA GLY A 4 -15.99 7.43 32.15
C GLY A 4 -15.88 5.90 32.23
N GLY A 5 -15.54 5.19 31.16
CA GLY A 5 -15.23 3.76 31.22
C GLY A 5 -13.74 3.55 31.47
N LYS A 6 -13.36 2.68 32.42
CA LYS A 6 -11.98 2.16 32.53
C LYS A 6 -11.55 1.68 31.14
N VAL A 7 -10.62 2.40 30.51
CA VAL A 7 -10.02 1.99 29.25
C VAL A 7 -9.15 0.78 29.56
N SER A 8 -9.69 -0.42 29.33
CA SER A 8 -8.93 -1.67 29.45
C SER A 8 -8.11 -1.82 28.18
N VAL A 9 -6.79 -1.60 28.29
CA VAL A 9 -5.84 -1.92 27.23
C VAL A 9 -5.70 -3.43 27.15
N ARG A 10 -5.92 -3.99 25.97
CA ARG A 10 -5.70 -5.42 25.71
C ARG A 10 -4.31 -5.60 25.12
N ARG A 11 -3.59 -6.64 25.56
CA ARG A 11 -2.38 -7.07 24.86
C ARG A 11 -2.72 -7.32 23.40
N LEU A 12 -1.85 -6.83 22.53
CA LEU A 12 -1.95 -7.09 21.12
C LEU A 12 -1.73 -8.59 20.90
N LEU A 13 -2.69 -9.26 20.26
CA LEU A 13 -2.56 -10.66 19.90
C LEU A 13 -2.26 -10.74 18.41
N LEU A 14 -1.18 -11.41 18.04
CA LEU A 14 -0.70 -11.51 16.66
C LEU A 14 -1.79 -11.90 15.65
N ARG A 15 -2.60 -12.92 15.98
CA ARG A 15 -3.64 -13.46 15.09
C ARG A 15 -4.73 -12.43 14.74
N PRO A 16 -5.41 -11.77 15.69
CA PRO A 16 -6.39 -10.74 15.35
C PRO A 16 -5.77 -9.50 14.70
N THR A 17 -4.51 -9.16 15.00
CA THR A 17 -3.83 -8.04 14.32
C THR A 17 -3.55 -8.34 12.86
N LEU A 18 -3.08 -9.56 12.54
CA LEU A 18 -2.92 -10.02 11.16
C LEU A 18 -4.25 -10.01 10.40
N LEU A 19 -5.35 -10.46 11.03
CA LEU A 19 -6.67 -10.46 10.42
C LEU A 19 -7.19 -9.04 10.12
N GLU A 20 -7.00 -8.10 11.05
CA GLU A 20 -7.37 -6.70 10.82
C GLU A 20 -6.49 -6.04 9.76
N PHE A 21 -5.19 -6.35 9.74
CA PHE A 21 -4.33 -5.93 8.64
C PHE A 21 -4.84 -6.48 7.31
N CYS A 22 -5.08 -7.79 7.18
CA CYS A 22 -5.60 -8.39 5.96
C CYS A 22 -6.94 -7.78 5.53
N ARG A 23 -7.83 -7.48 6.48
CA ARG A 23 -9.11 -6.81 6.21
C ARG A 23 -8.90 -5.39 5.68
N THR A 24 -8.09 -4.58 6.36
CA THR A 24 -7.75 -3.22 5.91
C THR A 24 -7.11 -3.26 4.53
N HIS A 25 -6.16 -4.18 4.35
CA HIS A 25 -5.43 -4.41 3.11
C HIS A 25 -6.38 -4.73 1.96
N LEU A 26 -7.31 -5.68 2.13
CA LEU A 26 -8.31 -6.02 1.12
C LEU A 26 -9.24 -4.85 0.76
N ILE A 27 -9.66 -4.06 1.74
CA ILE A 27 -10.54 -2.90 1.51
C ILE A 27 -9.80 -1.82 0.72
N PHE A 28 -8.58 -1.47 1.13
CA PHE A 28 -7.75 -0.49 0.41
C PHE A 28 -7.32 -1.00 -0.95
N THR A 29 -7.21 -2.32 -1.10
CA THR A 29 -7.03 -2.97 -2.39
C THR A 29 -8.19 -2.75 -3.33
N ALA A 30 -9.40 -3.08 -2.90
CA ALA A 30 -10.58 -2.89 -3.73
C ALA A 30 -10.82 -1.40 -4.05
N ALA A 31 -10.69 -0.53 -3.04
CA ALA A 31 -10.93 0.90 -3.19
C ALA A 31 -9.88 1.58 -4.07
N GLY A 32 -8.59 1.30 -3.82
CA GLY A 32 -7.50 1.82 -4.63
C GLY A 32 -7.55 1.31 -6.06
N ALA A 33 -8.01 0.07 -6.25
CA ALA A 33 -8.19 -0.48 -7.57
C ALA A 33 -9.27 0.22 -8.38
N LEU A 34 -10.45 0.35 -7.79
CA LEU A 34 -11.55 1.08 -8.39
C LEU A 34 -11.15 2.53 -8.73
N PHE A 35 -10.51 3.22 -7.78
CA PHE A 35 -10.12 4.61 -7.98
C PHE A 35 -9.08 4.76 -9.09
N THR A 36 -8.06 3.89 -9.14
CA THR A 36 -7.04 3.92 -10.20
C THR A 36 -7.64 3.65 -11.58
N VAL A 37 -8.57 2.69 -11.69
CA VAL A 37 -9.27 2.41 -12.96
C VAL A 37 -10.10 3.61 -13.40
N LEU A 38 -10.88 4.22 -12.49
CA LEU A 38 -11.68 5.40 -12.79
C LEU A 38 -10.79 6.58 -13.21
N THR A 39 -9.72 6.84 -12.48
CA THR A 39 -8.78 7.92 -12.82
C THR A 39 -8.07 7.64 -14.14
N GLY A 40 -7.67 6.40 -14.41
CA GLY A 40 -7.09 5.99 -15.69
C GLY A 40 -8.05 6.21 -16.86
N LEU A 41 -9.33 5.84 -16.70
CA LEU A 41 -10.37 6.08 -17.70
C LEU A 41 -10.55 7.57 -17.97
N VAL A 42 -10.70 8.40 -16.93
CA VAL A 42 -10.82 9.86 -17.06
C VAL A 42 -9.57 10.43 -17.75
N THR A 43 -8.39 10.04 -17.29
CA THR A 43 -7.11 10.52 -17.84
C THR A 43 -6.98 10.19 -19.32
N THR A 44 -7.45 9.01 -19.74
CA THR A 44 -7.42 8.55 -21.13
C THR A 44 -8.45 9.28 -21.99
N VAL A 45 -9.71 9.35 -21.53
CA VAL A 45 -10.81 10.00 -22.27
C VAL A 45 -10.53 11.48 -22.50
N PHE A 46 -9.95 12.17 -21.52
CA PHE A 46 -9.66 13.60 -21.62
C PHE A 46 -8.24 13.91 -22.13
N HIS A 47 -7.47 12.90 -22.57
CA HIS A 47 -6.07 13.08 -22.99
C HIS A 47 -5.23 13.88 -21.97
N LEU A 48 -5.52 13.68 -20.68
CA LEU A 48 -4.98 14.53 -19.60
C LEU A 48 -3.46 14.38 -19.49
N SER A 49 -2.95 13.15 -19.60
CA SER A 49 -1.51 12.87 -19.62
C SER A 49 -0.79 13.56 -20.77
N GLU A 50 -1.36 13.53 -21.97
CA GLU A 50 -0.76 14.18 -23.15
C GLU A 50 -0.78 15.70 -23.01
N THR A 51 -1.86 16.25 -22.46
CA THR A 51 -2.00 17.69 -22.18
C THR A 51 -0.97 18.15 -21.15
N ILE A 52 -0.80 17.39 -20.06
CA ILE A 52 0.20 17.66 -19.01
C ILE A 52 1.62 17.57 -19.58
N MET A 53 1.91 16.56 -20.41
CA MET A 53 3.21 16.41 -21.07
C MET A 53 3.54 17.57 -22.00
N LYS A 54 2.55 18.06 -22.77
CA LYS A 54 2.71 19.21 -23.67
C LYS A 54 2.85 20.54 -22.93
N ALA A 55 2.30 20.64 -21.71
CA ALA A 55 2.47 21.80 -20.85
C ALA A 55 3.81 21.83 -20.08
N ALA A 56 4.57 20.73 -20.11
CA ALA A 56 5.87 20.65 -19.46
C ALA A 56 6.91 21.55 -20.15
N PRO A 57 7.88 22.10 -19.41
CA PRO A 57 8.95 22.91 -20.01
C PRO A 57 9.67 22.19 -21.16
N PRO A 58 9.95 22.89 -22.28
CA PRO A 58 10.52 22.26 -23.47
C PRO A 58 11.90 21.64 -23.19
N ASP A 59 12.67 22.25 -22.30
CA ASP A 59 14.03 21.81 -21.92
C ASP A 59 14.07 20.53 -21.08
N TRP A 60 12.92 20.06 -20.60
CA TRP A 60 12.86 18.84 -19.83
C TRP A 60 13.11 17.62 -20.71
N SER A 61 13.88 16.68 -20.15
CA SER A 61 14.09 15.38 -20.77
C SER A 61 12.76 14.66 -21.01
N ASN A 62 12.71 13.82 -22.05
CA ASN A 62 11.52 13.03 -22.35
C ASN A 62 11.11 12.16 -21.15
N ALA A 63 12.07 11.61 -20.39
CA ALA A 63 11.79 10.85 -19.18
C ALA A 63 11.08 11.66 -18.10
N SER A 64 11.48 12.93 -17.91
CA SER A 64 10.84 13.85 -16.96
C SER A 64 9.42 14.22 -17.40
N LYS A 65 9.20 14.45 -18.71
CA LYS A 65 7.88 14.72 -19.26
C LYS A 65 6.95 13.51 -19.12
N THR A 66 7.44 12.31 -19.45
CA THR A 66 6.72 11.06 -19.24
C THR A 66 6.35 10.89 -17.77
N SER A 67 7.29 11.12 -16.84
CA SER A 67 7.01 11.06 -15.40
C SER A 67 5.92 12.06 -14.98
N LEU A 68 5.92 13.29 -15.53
CA LEU A 68 4.86 14.27 -15.26
C LEU A 68 3.48 13.78 -15.77
N GLY A 69 3.45 13.16 -16.96
CA GLY A 69 2.22 12.56 -17.50
C GLY A 69 1.66 11.40 -16.67
N THR A 70 2.47 10.80 -15.78
CA THR A 70 2.04 9.68 -14.90
C THR A 70 1.26 10.20 -13.68
N LEU A 71 1.41 11.49 -13.33
CA LEU A 71 0.92 12.06 -12.08
C LEU A 71 -0.57 11.83 -11.81
N PRO A 72 -1.48 11.93 -12.81
CA PRO A 72 -2.89 11.66 -12.58
C PRO A 72 -3.16 10.26 -12.02
N VAL A 73 -2.37 9.26 -12.43
CA VAL A 73 -2.49 7.87 -11.98
C VAL A 73 -1.69 7.63 -10.69
N LEU A 74 -0.55 8.30 -10.51
CA LEU A 74 0.27 8.18 -9.30
C LEU A 74 -0.37 8.83 -8.05
N LEU A 75 -1.16 9.89 -8.20
CA LEU A 75 -1.84 10.54 -7.08
C LEU A 75 -2.81 9.58 -6.33
N PRO A 76 -3.77 8.92 -7.00
CA PRO A 76 -4.57 7.83 -6.46
C PRO A 76 -3.77 6.80 -5.67
N LEU A 77 -2.64 6.38 -6.24
CA LEU A 77 -1.75 5.37 -5.71
C LEU A 77 -1.08 5.82 -4.40
N LEU A 78 -0.54 7.05 -4.38
CA LEU A 78 0.06 7.65 -3.20
C LEU A 78 -0.96 7.85 -2.08
N LEU A 79 -2.17 8.29 -2.41
CA LEU A 79 -3.25 8.47 -1.43
C LEU A 79 -3.66 7.14 -0.79
N CYS A 80 -3.76 6.09 -1.60
CA CYS A 80 -4.10 4.75 -1.10
C CYS A 80 -2.99 4.17 -0.21
N LEU A 81 -1.72 4.41 -0.54
CA LEU A 81 -0.59 4.03 0.33
C LEU A 81 -0.61 4.85 1.63
N ALA A 82 -0.79 6.17 1.54
CA ALA A 82 -0.85 7.05 2.70
C ALA A 82 -1.98 6.67 3.66
N ALA A 83 -3.08 6.09 3.17
CA ALA A 83 -4.21 5.64 3.99
C ALA A 83 -3.88 4.49 4.95
N TYR A 84 -2.80 3.72 4.72
CA TYR A 84 -2.37 2.67 5.65
C TYR A 84 -1.92 3.23 7.02
N LEU A 85 -1.34 4.44 7.06
CA LEU A 85 -0.95 5.12 8.30
C LEU A 85 -2.15 5.39 9.24
N PRO A 86 -3.19 6.15 8.82
CA PRO A 86 -4.35 6.35 9.67
C PRO A 86 -5.11 5.05 9.95
N ALA A 87 -5.07 4.06 9.05
CA ALA A 87 -5.71 2.78 9.30
C ALA A 87 -5.09 1.99 10.46
N GLY A 88 -3.76 1.89 10.51
CA GLY A 88 -3.07 1.25 11.64
C GLY A 88 -3.40 1.93 12.98
N ARG A 89 -3.44 3.26 12.97
CA ARG A 89 -3.82 4.06 14.15
C ARG A 89 -5.27 3.83 14.58
N LEU A 90 -6.20 3.82 13.64
CA LEU A 90 -7.63 3.65 13.90
C LEU A 90 -7.95 2.23 14.38
N VAL A 91 -7.30 1.20 13.83
CA VAL A 91 -7.49 -0.18 14.28
C VAL A 91 -7.00 -0.35 15.72
N ARG A 92 -5.83 0.21 16.07
CA ARG A 92 -5.34 0.21 17.46
C ARG A 92 -6.34 0.89 18.39
N LEU A 93 -6.83 2.08 18.02
CA LEU A 93 -7.84 2.81 18.79
C LEU A 93 -9.12 2.00 18.98
N ARG A 94 -9.69 1.48 17.88
CA ARG A 94 -10.98 0.78 17.88
C ARG A 94 -10.96 -0.48 18.73
N ASN A 95 -9.84 -1.19 18.72
CA ASN A 95 -9.72 -2.47 19.43
C ASN A 95 -9.11 -2.31 20.83
N GLY A 96 -8.69 -1.09 21.22
CA GLY A 96 -8.06 -0.81 22.51
C GLY A 96 -6.75 -1.55 22.71
N TRP A 97 -5.94 -1.68 21.65
CA TRP A 97 -4.71 -2.45 21.69
C TRP A 97 -3.51 -1.62 22.19
N ALA A 98 -2.66 -2.27 22.97
CA ALA A 98 -1.30 -1.80 23.25
C ALA A 98 -0.49 -1.66 21.95
N ARG A 99 0.66 -0.99 22.03
CA ARG A 99 1.59 -0.96 20.89
C ARG A 99 2.06 -2.38 20.58
N PRO A 100 2.27 -2.73 19.29
CA PRO A 100 2.81 -4.03 18.96
C PRO A 100 4.22 -4.20 19.54
N GLU A 101 4.47 -5.34 20.18
CA GLU A 101 5.82 -5.72 20.59
C GLU A 101 6.68 -5.99 19.34
N VAL A 102 8.01 -5.84 19.48
CA VAL A 102 8.97 -6.06 18.38
C VAL A 102 8.76 -7.39 17.63
N PRO A 103 8.58 -8.56 18.28
CA PRO A 103 8.33 -9.82 17.56
C PRO A 103 7.03 -9.79 16.75
N ASP A 104 5.95 -9.24 17.29
CA ASP A 104 4.66 -9.15 16.59
C ASP A 104 4.74 -8.17 15.41
N ALA A 105 5.45 -7.06 15.58
CA ALA A 105 5.73 -6.09 14.53
C ALA A 105 6.53 -6.71 13.36
N LEU A 106 7.53 -7.54 13.68
CA LEU A 106 8.31 -8.27 12.68
C LEU A 106 7.44 -9.26 11.92
N VAL A 107 6.56 -10.01 12.59
CA VAL A 107 5.68 -10.96 11.90
C VAL A 107 4.65 -10.23 11.04
N LEU A 108 4.07 -9.12 11.54
CA LEU A 108 3.15 -8.27 10.77
C LEU A 108 3.80 -7.69 9.51
N LEU A 109 5.10 -7.39 9.57
CA LEU A 109 5.88 -6.90 8.43
C LEU A 109 6.26 -8.02 7.45
N LEU A 110 6.82 -9.12 7.97
CA LEU A 110 7.49 -10.14 7.17
C LEU A 110 6.52 -11.17 6.60
N ALA A 111 5.45 -11.54 7.31
CA ALA A 111 4.55 -12.59 6.83
C ALA A 111 3.79 -12.18 5.55
N PRO A 112 3.20 -10.96 5.45
CA PRO A 112 2.58 -10.52 4.21
C PRO A 112 3.59 -10.36 3.07
N ALA A 113 4.77 -9.80 3.38
CA ALA A 113 5.84 -9.62 2.39
C ALA A 113 6.38 -10.95 1.85
N ALA A 114 6.58 -11.95 2.72
CA ALA A 114 7.02 -13.28 2.33
C ALA A 114 5.97 -13.99 1.47
N ALA A 115 4.69 -13.94 1.85
CA ALA A 115 3.60 -14.52 1.06
C ALA A 115 3.56 -13.95 -0.37
N PHE A 116 3.79 -12.65 -0.51
CA PHE A 116 3.90 -12.01 -1.81
C PHE A 116 5.08 -12.48 -2.64
N TRP A 117 6.28 -12.54 -2.06
CA TRP A 117 7.46 -12.98 -2.81
C TRP A 117 7.36 -14.45 -3.23
N VAL A 118 6.69 -15.28 -2.44
CA VAL A 118 6.36 -16.65 -2.85
C VAL A 118 5.44 -16.63 -4.07
N LEU A 119 4.38 -15.81 -4.07
CA LEU A 119 3.46 -15.70 -5.21
C LEU A 119 4.12 -15.12 -6.47
N VAL A 120 4.98 -14.13 -6.32
CA VAL A 120 5.78 -13.56 -7.42
C VAL A 120 6.78 -14.59 -7.97
N GLY A 121 7.47 -15.31 -7.08
CA GLY A 121 8.39 -16.39 -7.45
C GLY A 121 7.68 -17.51 -8.22
N LEU A 122 6.48 -17.90 -7.77
CA LEU A 122 5.63 -18.85 -8.50
C LEU A 122 5.23 -18.32 -9.88
N GLY A 123 4.89 -17.02 -9.99
CA GLY A 123 4.60 -16.36 -11.26
C GLY A 123 5.77 -16.39 -12.24
N ALA A 124 7.00 -16.26 -11.76
CA ALA A 124 8.21 -16.31 -12.57
C ALA A 124 8.59 -17.73 -13.05
N LEU A 125 8.17 -18.77 -12.32
CA LEU A 125 8.48 -20.17 -12.64
C LEU A 125 7.52 -20.77 -13.67
N ILE A 126 6.37 -20.13 -13.93
CA ILE A 126 5.35 -20.62 -14.85
C ILE A 126 5.54 -19.98 -16.23
N PRO A 127 5.63 -20.77 -17.33
CA PRO A 127 5.60 -20.23 -18.69
C PRO A 127 4.32 -19.39 -18.90
N HIS A 128 4.47 -18.14 -19.36
CA HIS A 128 3.37 -17.16 -19.47
C HIS A 128 2.71 -16.77 -18.12
N GLY A 129 3.41 -16.93 -16.98
CA GLY A 129 2.95 -16.58 -15.63
C GLY A 129 2.84 -15.08 -15.32
N TYR A 130 2.84 -14.21 -16.33
CA TYR A 130 2.66 -12.77 -16.18
C TYR A 130 1.34 -12.43 -15.47
N GLY A 131 0.27 -13.16 -15.79
CA GLY A 131 -1.03 -12.99 -15.11
C GLY A 131 -0.96 -13.30 -13.62
N LEU A 132 -0.20 -14.32 -13.22
CA LEU A 132 -0.01 -14.67 -11.81
C LEU A 132 0.88 -13.64 -11.09
N THR A 133 1.89 -13.12 -11.77
CA THR A 133 2.77 -12.06 -11.25
C THR A 133 2.00 -10.75 -11.04
N ILE A 134 1.13 -10.40 -11.98
CA ILE A 134 0.23 -9.25 -11.87
C ILE A 134 -0.81 -9.48 -10.77
N ALA A 135 -1.40 -10.66 -10.68
CA ALA A 135 -2.34 -10.99 -9.61
C ALA A 135 -1.67 -10.94 -8.23
N ALA A 136 -0.44 -11.42 -8.09
CA ALA A 136 0.37 -11.31 -6.88
C ALA A 136 0.68 -9.85 -6.53
N ALA A 137 1.03 -9.04 -7.53
CA ALA A 137 1.22 -7.60 -7.38
C ALA A 137 -0.07 -6.89 -6.97
N LEU A 138 -1.22 -7.24 -7.55
CA LEU A 138 -2.52 -6.69 -7.19
C LEU A 138 -2.97 -7.08 -5.78
N LEU A 139 -2.67 -8.32 -5.37
CA LEU A 139 -3.04 -8.83 -4.04
C LEU A 139 -2.22 -8.16 -2.94
N ASN A 140 -0.96 -7.81 -3.20
CA ASN A 140 -0.06 -7.28 -2.17
C ASN A 140 0.18 -5.77 -2.25
N SER A 141 0.17 -5.19 -3.44
CA SER A 141 0.22 -3.75 -3.65
C SER A 141 -0.64 -3.38 -4.84
N PRO A 142 -1.95 -3.26 -4.64
CA PRO A 142 -2.98 -3.04 -5.66
C PRO A 142 -2.62 -1.90 -6.60
N ALA A 143 -2.10 -0.83 -6.00
CA ALA A 143 -1.70 0.34 -6.73
C ALA A 143 -0.46 0.08 -7.59
N TYR A 144 0.54 -0.66 -7.09
CA TYR A 144 1.69 -1.10 -7.89
C TYR A 144 1.29 -2.13 -8.98
N GLY A 145 0.41 -3.07 -8.67
CA GLY A 145 -0.14 -4.03 -9.63
C GLY A 145 -0.91 -3.34 -10.76
N LEU A 146 -1.69 -2.30 -10.46
CA LEU A 146 -2.40 -1.50 -11.45
C LEU A 146 -1.51 -0.54 -12.20
N PHE A 147 -0.50 0.04 -11.55
CA PHE A 147 0.54 0.80 -12.24
C PHE A 147 1.27 -0.10 -13.24
N THR A 148 1.64 -1.31 -12.83
CA THR A 148 2.28 -2.30 -13.71
C THR A 148 1.34 -2.71 -14.85
N LEU A 149 0.05 -2.94 -14.56
CA LEU A 149 -0.96 -3.25 -15.57
C LEU A 149 -1.13 -2.09 -16.57
N TYR A 150 -1.21 -0.85 -16.08
CA TYR A 150 -1.31 0.37 -16.88
C TYR A 150 -0.09 0.56 -17.76
N MET A 151 1.11 0.38 -17.21
CA MET A 151 2.39 0.43 -17.95
C MET A 151 2.39 -0.60 -19.10
N VAL A 152 2.01 -1.85 -18.80
CA VAL A 152 1.94 -2.92 -19.81
C VAL A 152 0.87 -2.64 -20.88
N THR A 153 -0.33 -2.19 -20.51
CA THR A 153 -1.45 -1.99 -21.46
C THR A 153 -1.30 -0.74 -22.32
N THR A 154 -0.62 0.29 -21.82
CA THR A 154 -0.38 1.54 -22.57
C THR A 154 0.96 1.54 -23.30
N GLY A 155 1.74 0.46 -23.20
CA GLY A 155 3.10 0.38 -23.73
C GLY A 155 4.11 1.29 -23.03
N TRP A 156 3.70 1.95 -21.94
CA TRP A 156 4.56 2.72 -21.08
C TRP A 156 5.51 1.80 -20.31
N GLY A 157 6.82 1.98 -20.48
CA GLY A 157 7.81 1.19 -19.75
C GLY A 157 8.25 -0.11 -20.43
N ILE A 158 7.92 -0.31 -21.72
CA ILE A 158 8.61 -1.32 -22.55
C ILE A 158 10.14 -1.03 -22.62
N THR A 159 10.58 0.17 -22.22
CA THR A 159 11.98 0.59 -22.13
C THR A 159 12.56 0.60 -20.70
N ALA A 160 11.77 0.30 -19.67
CA ALA A 160 12.27 0.31 -18.29
C ALA A 160 13.06 -0.99 -18.02
N PRO A 161 14.28 -0.90 -17.48
CA PRO A 161 15.08 -2.10 -17.22
C PRO A 161 14.39 -3.00 -16.18
N PRO A 162 14.47 -4.34 -16.31
CA PRO A 162 13.72 -5.29 -15.47
C PRO A 162 13.91 -5.10 -13.96
N TRP A 163 15.07 -4.58 -13.53
CA TRP A 163 15.37 -4.29 -12.13
C TRP A 163 14.46 -3.21 -11.53
N ALA A 164 13.95 -2.26 -12.33
CA ALA A 164 13.01 -1.25 -11.85
C ALA A 164 11.66 -1.88 -11.46
N GLY A 165 11.27 -2.97 -12.14
CA GLY A 165 10.15 -3.82 -11.75
C GLY A 165 10.41 -4.56 -10.44
N TYR A 166 11.61 -5.11 -10.24
CA TYR A 166 11.93 -5.81 -8.99
C TYR A 166 12.03 -4.87 -7.77
N VAL A 167 12.63 -3.69 -7.93
CA VAL A 167 12.69 -2.67 -6.86
C VAL A 167 11.30 -2.13 -6.56
N GLY A 168 10.50 -1.85 -7.59
CA GLY A 168 9.11 -1.46 -7.44
C GLY A 168 8.30 -2.50 -6.69
N ALA A 169 8.44 -3.79 -7.06
CA ALA A 169 7.79 -4.90 -6.38
C ALA A 169 8.22 -5.01 -4.91
N LEU A 170 9.51 -4.86 -4.62
CA LEU A 170 10.07 -4.92 -3.27
C LEU A 170 9.55 -3.82 -2.36
N VAL A 171 9.58 -2.58 -2.85
CA VAL A 171 9.01 -1.44 -2.13
C VAL A 171 7.51 -1.66 -1.96
N SER A 172 6.81 -2.05 -3.02
CA SER A 172 5.36 -2.24 -3.00
C SER A 172 4.92 -3.33 -2.01
N GLY A 173 5.74 -4.37 -1.82
CA GLY A 173 5.38 -5.49 -0.95
C GLY A 173 5.69 -5.29 0.53
N LEU A 174 6.59 -4.37 0.86
CA LEU A 174 6.93 -4.01 2.25
C LEU A 174 6.23 -2.74 2.72
N LEU A 175 5.88 -1.84 1.81
CA LEU A 175 5.39 -0.51 2.16
C LEU A 175 4.00 -0.52 2.82
N PRO A 176 2.98 -1.28 2.37
CA PRO A 176 1.68 -1.36 3.04
C PRO A 176 1.76 -1.86 4.51
N PRO A 177 2.42 -3.01 4.81
CA PRO A 177 2.54 -3.45 6.20
C PRO A 177 3.41 -2.51 7.04
N LEU A 178 4.46 -1.90 6.46
CA LEU A 178 5.28 -0.89 7.15
C LEU A 178 4.48 0.36 7.53
N LEU A 179 3.72 0.94 6.59
CA LEU A 179 2.90 2.12 6.84
C LEU A 179 1.79 1.84 7.86
N TYR A 180 1.19 0.65 7.79
CA TYR A 180 0.23 0.20 8.78
C TYR A 180 0.86 0.09 10.18
N LEU A 181 2.05 -0.51 10.26
CA LEU A 181 2.80 -0.65 11.50
C LEU A 181 3.19 0.72 12.09
N ILE A 182 3.73 1.63 11.27
CA ILE A 182 4.03 3.01 11.70
C ILE A 182 2.77 3.68 12.25
N GLY A 183 1.63 3.51 11.56
CA GLY A 183 0.33 3.99 12.02
C GLY A 183 -0.05 3.48 13.41
N SER A 184 0.19 2.20 13.68
CA SER A 184 -0.08 1.58 14.98
C SER A 184 0.81 2.11 16.12
N TYR A 185 2.00 2.61 15.81
CA TYR A 185 2.91 3.24 16.77
C TYR A 185 2.61 4.72 17.03
N LEU A 186 1.77 5.37 16.22
CA LEU A 186 1.41 6.77 16.45
C LEU A 186 0.70 6.95 17.81
N PRO A 187 0.99 8.05 18.53
CA PRO A 187 0.46 8.26 19.87
C PRO A 187 -1.07 8.40 19.87
N ILE A 188 -1.68 7.77 20.87
CA ILE A 188 -3.11 7.79 21.16
C ILE A 188 -3.23 8.00 22.67
N ARG A 189 -3.39 9.27 23.07
CA ARG A 189 -3.36 9.71 24.48
C ARG A 189 -4.17 8.83 25.44
N ALA A 190 -5.40 8.46 25.07
CA ALA A 190 -6.28 7.64 25.90
C ALA A 190 -5.81 6.19 26.08
N LEU A 191 -5.02 5.64 25.15
CA LEU A 191 -4.44 4.29 25.25
C LEU A 191 -3.06 4.35 25.89
N ASP A 192 -2.25 5.34 25.56
CA ASP A 192 -0.91 5.50 26.12
C ASP A 192 -0.98 5.76 27.63
N GLU A 193 -1.90 6.62 28.09
CA GLU A 193 -2.15 6.84 29.53
C GLU A 193 -2.65 5.55 30.23
N ALA A 194 -3.44 4.72 29.53
CA ALA A 194 -3.93 3.46 30.09
C ALA A 194 -2.89 2.32 30.05
N GLU A 195 -1.88 2.42 29.19
CA GLU A 195 -0.75 1.49 29.07
C GLU A 195 0.31 1.79 30.15
N GLU A 196 0.58 3.08 30.43
CA GLU A 196 1.45 3.53 31.54
C GLU A 196 0.89 3.18 32.92
N ASN A 197 -0.44 3.23 33.09
CA ASN A 197 -1.10 2.89 34.36
C ASN A 197 -1.25 1.36 34.60
N VAL A 198 -0.69 0.52 33.72
CA VAL A 198 -0.70 -0.96 33.81
C VAL A 198 0.66 -1.49 34.28
N GLU A 199 1.48 -0.66 34.96
CA GLU A 199 2.67 -1.15 35.67
C GLU A 199 2.34 -2.36 36.57
N ILE A 200 3.18 -3.39 36.43
CA ILE A 200 3.08 -4.77 36.93
C ILE A 200 3.06 -4.83 38.45
#